data_AF-A0A0G1QLC4-F1
#
_entry.id   AF-A0A0G1QLC4-F1
#
_cell.length_a   1.000
_cell.length_b   1.000
_cell.length_c   1.000
_cell.angle_alpha   90.00
_cell.angle_beta   90.00
_cell.angle_gamma   90.00
#
_symmetry.space_group_name_H-M   'P 1'
#
loop_
_entity.id
_entity.type
_entity.pdbx_description
1 polymer ?
#
loop_
_entity_poly.entity_id
_entity_poly.type
_entity_poly.pdbx_seq_one_letter_code
_entity_poly.pdbx_strand_id
1 'polypeptide(L)'
;MKKHFWLALILAVALVMRVWRVGNLPAILNRDEAAVAYNAYLLMETGKDEWGRRWPLALESFGDYKLSGYSVVLVPFFQLFGLHDWVVRLPSVMAGTVLVYLLYLLGKKLKLGEQYALLLALLAAVAPVFVFYSRMAFEANLGLTFFVGALLVLWCLKDQTKKWQYPLLFLLLLSAVLTYNTPLLLLPLVMVWVGLTYDWRQWGKLVATEGILGGVLLFGVLALWPVTAQKSGITIFTDETVWSQWTIFRGSLSLFWQPLIGSRSFYYLVIMLQNFFNSFSFNFLSLRGGTHPWHSLPTTGHLATVTYLLGLLGIFKTSATVWLGRRKLRAIKSELGLLFLLIASLLPAIITVDAPHATRSLLFFVLWHVLAVWGAVWLIKVFFQKNSSAAWRWLLFLVVVEGLLHAYQLFGLYPNQQTVFQPGFDQVIQRVEREHGAENVAIVDPTGYWYILTAWYLQLSPAVYFETAVRQLPDPIGFRYGERVGRYHFIARPDDRSSGETVLVQWSDQASAWQIEEN
;
A
#
# COMPACT_ATOMS: atom_id res chain seq x y z
N MET A 1 -16.24 -23.57 21.09
CA MET A 1 -16.18 -22.39 21.97
C MET A 1 -14.77 -21.81 22.08
N LYS A 2 -13.75 -22.55 22.55
CA LYS A 2 -12.36 -22.03 22.70
C LYS A 2 -11.72 -21.44 21.43
N LYS A 3 -11.96 -22.02 20.23
CA LYS A 3 -11.37 -21.55 18.97
C LYS A 3 -11.90 -20.19 18.49
N HIS A 4 -13.21 -19.99 18.59
CA HIS A 4 -13.85 -18.74 18.18
C HIS A 4 -13.48 -17.62 19.14
N PHE A 5 -13.28 -17.96 20.42
CA PHE A 5 -12.74 -17.03 21.42
C PHE A 5 -11.34 -16.51 21.03
N TRP A 6 -10.40 -17.40 20.68
CA TRP A 6 -9.05 -16.96 20.28
C TRP A 6 -9.04 -16.12 19.01
N LEU A 7 -9.83 -16.50 18.01
CA LEU A 7 -9.97 -15.69 16.80
C LEU A 7 -10.57 -14.31 17.12
N ALA A 8 -11.63 -14.26 17.92
CA ALA A 8 -12.24 -12.99 18.35
C ALA A 8 -11.24 -12.11 19.11
N LEU A 9 -10.42 -12.69 19.99
CA LEU A 9 -9.36 -11.97 20.69
C LEU A 9 -8.31 -11.42 19.72
N ILE A 10 -7.84 -12.21 18.75
CA ILE A 10 -6.89 -11.76 17.73
C ILE A 10 -7.48 -10.62 16.90
N LEU A 11 -8.76 -10.72 16.50
CA LEU A 11 -9.43 -9.66 15.75
C LEU A 11 -9.64 -8.40 16.60
N ALA A 12 -9.92 -8.55 17.90
CA ALA A 12 -10.00 -7.43 18.83
C ALA A 12 -8.64 -6.72 18.95
N VAL A 13 -7.55 -7.46 19.13
CA VAL A 13 -6.18 -6.91 19.13
C VAL A 13 -5.88 -6.21 17.80
N ALA A 14 -6.20 -6.85 16.67
CA ALA A 14 -6.01 -6.28 15.35
C ALA A 14 -6.75 -4.95 15.16
N LEU A 15 -8.00 -4.88 15.64
CA LEU A 15 -8.84 -3.68 15.57
C LEU A 15 -8.29 -2.58 16.48
N VAL A 16 -7.95 -2.89 17.74
CA VAL A 16 -7.39 -1.91 18.69
C VAL A 16 -6.10 -1.29 18.16
N MET A 17 -5.17 -2.10 17.64
CA MET A 17 -3.92 -1.60 17.07
C MET A 17 -4.13 -0.63 15.89
N ARG A 18 -5.25 -0.74 15.17
CA ARG A 18 -5.56 0.07 13.99
C ARG A 18 -6.44 1.30 14.31
N VAL A 19 -7.38 1.18 15.24
CA VAL A 19 -8.34 2.25 15.60
C VAL A 19 -7.76 3.19 16.66
N TRP A 20 -6.95 2.69 17.59
CA TRP A 20 -6.46 3.51 18.71
C TRP A 20 -5.71 4.75 18.22
N ARG A 21 -6.17 5.94 18.63
CA ARG A 21 -5.63 7.25 18.22
C ARG A 21 -5.57 7.48 16.70
N VAL A 22 -6.35 6.77 15.87
CA VAL A 22 -6.23 6.87 14.39
C VAL A 22 -6.52 8.27 13.85
N GLY A 23 -7.35 9.07 14.54
CA GLY A 23 -7.60 10.47 14.17
C GLY A 23 -6.41 11.41 14.41
N ASN A 24 -5.53 11.10 15.36
CA ASN A 24 -4.48 12.01 15.82
C ASN A 24 -3.07 11.39 15.68
N LEU A 25 -2.96 10.22 15.05
CA LEU A 25 -1.70 9.50 14.84
C LEU A 25 -1.77 8.65 13.56
N PRO A 26 -1.28 9.16 12.41
CA PRO A 26 -0.49 10.40 12.25
C PRO A 26 -1.23 11.70 12.61
N ALA A 27 -0.48 12.75 12.96
CA ALA A 27 -0.93 14.00 13.55
C ALA A 27 -1.87 14.79 12.65
N ILE A 28 -1.59 14.78 11.34
CA ILE A 28 -2.44 15.37 10.31
C ILE A 28 -2.53 14.39 9.12
N LEU A 29 -3.46 14.61 8.19
CA LEU A 29 -3.47 13.94 6.89
C LEU A 29 -2.23 14.31 6.08
N ASN A 30 -1.66 13.34 5.37
CA ASN A 30 -0.69 13.63 4.32
C ASN A 30 -1.39 14.12 3.03
N ARG A 31 -0.61 14.66 2.08
CA ARG A 31 -1.13 15.16 0.79
C ARG A 31 -1.98 14.16 0.00
N ASP A 32 -1.65 12.87 0.09
CA ASP A 32 -2.38 11.84 -0.63
C ASP A 32 -3.70 11.50 0.05
N GLU A 33 -3.71 11.42 1.39
CA GLU A 33 -4.94 11.28 2.18
C GLU A 33 -5.87 12.47 1.97
N ALA A 34 -5.34 13.71 2.01
CA ALA A 34 -6.13 14.92 1.81
C ALA A 34 -6.73 15.00 0.41
N ALA A 35 -5.98 14.65 -0.65
CA ALA A 35 -6.52 14.58 -2.01
C ALA A 35 -7.64 13.54 -2.16
N VAL A 36 -7.46 12.35 -1.57
CA VAL A 36 -8.50 11.30 -1.58
C VAL A 36 -9.74 11.76 -0.82
N ALA A 37 -9.56 12.37 0.35
CA ALA A 37 -10.62 12.90 1.20
C ALA A 37 -11.41 14.01 0.51
N TYR A 38 -10.71 15.00 -0.04
CA TYR A 38 -11.35 16.14 -0.68
C TYR A 38 -12.09 15.74 -1.97
N ASN A 39 -11.54 14.84 -2.79
CA ASN A 39 -12.30 14.27 -3.92
C ASN A 39 -13.54 13.50 -3.46
N ALA A 40 -13.46 12.73 -2.38
CA ALA A 40 -14.62 12.03 -1.84
C ALA A 40 -15.72 13.01 -1.39
N TYR A 41 -15.32 14.12 -0.77
CA TYR A 41 -16.23 15.21 -0.40
C TYR A 41 -16.87 15.86 -1.65
N LEU A 42 -16.10 16.22 -2.68
CA LEU A 42 -16.64 16.79 -3.92
C LEU A 42 -17.59 15.83 -4.65
N LEU A 43 -17.25 14.53 -4.68
CA LEU A 43 -18.10 13.49 -5.28
C LEU A 43 -19.40 13.32 -4.50
N MET A 44 -19.36 13.40 -3.17
CA MET A 44 -20.54 13.35 -2.31
C MET A 44 -21.47 14.54 -2.57
N GLU A 45 -20.94 15.76 -2.64
CA GLU A 45 -21.72 16.98 -2.78
C GLU A 45 -22.21 17.24 -4.22
N THR A 46 -21.39 16.92 -5.22
CA THR A 46 -21.63 17.35 -6.61
C THR A 46 -21.55 16.24 -7.64
N GLY A 47 -21.09 15.05 -7.26
CA GLY A 47 -20.78 13.96 -8.18
C GLY A 47 -19.59 14.26 -9.11
N LYS A 48 -18.79 15.29 -8.80
CA LYS A 48 -17.61 15.70 -9.59
C LYS A 48 -16.33 15.57 -8.78
N ASP A 49 -15.21 15.35 -9.45
CA ASP A 49 -13.87 15.40 -8.86
C ASP A 49 -13.30 16.84 -8.81
N GLU A 50 -12.06 16.98 -8.34
CA GLU A 50 -11.30 18.24 -8.30
C GLU A 50 -11.17 18.98 -9.65
N TRP A 51 -11.47 18.30 -10.75
CA TRP A 51 -11.36 18.80 -12.13
C TRP A 51 -12.71 18.98 -12.79
N GLY A 52 -13.80 18.85 -12.04
CA GLY A 52 -15.17 19.01 -12.52
C GLY A 52 -15.70 17.82 -13.35
N ARG A 53 -14.95 16.72 -13.44
CA ARG A 53 -15.33 15.50 -14.16
C ARG A 53 -16.32 14.70 -13.32
N ARG A 54 -17.40 14.20 -13.94
CA ARG A 54 -18.44 13.43 -13.23
C ARG A 54 -18.01 11.96 -13.05
N TRP A 55 -18.00 11.48 -11.81
CA TRP A 55 -17.68 10.10 -11.42
C TRP A 55 -16.52 9.45 -12.23
N PRO A 56 -15.34 10.08 -12.27
CA PRO A 56 -14.23 9.55 -13.06
C PRO A 56 -13.68 8.28 -12.40
N LEU A 57 -13.25 7.32 -13.22
CA LEU A 57 -12.57 6.12 -12.70
C LEU A 57 -11.16 6.43 -12.20
N ALA A 58 -10.55 7.48 -12.74
CA ALA A 58 -9.24 7.98 -12.40
C ALA A 58 -9.33 9.43 -11.91
N LEU A 59 -8.85 9.68 -10.70
CA LEU A 59 -8.82 10.99 -10.07
C LEU A 59 -7.45 11.60 -10.31
N GLU A 60 -7.38 12.70 -11.03
CA GLU A 60 -6.13 13.44 -11.21
C GLU A 60 -5.79 14.19 -9.92
N SER A 61 -4.60 13.90 -9.40
CA SER A 61 -4.05 14.42 -8.15
C SER A 61 -2.65 14.93 -8.47
N PHE A 62 -2.52 16.25 -8.50
CA PHE A 62 -1.24 16.94 -8.76
C PHE A 62 -0.59 16.61 -10.12
N GLY A 63 -1.37 16.27 -11.14
CA GLY A 63 -0.85 15.82 -12.44
C GLY A 63 -0.50 14.32 -12.52
N ASP A 64 -0.58 13.57 -11.42
CA ASP A 64 -0.65 12.10 -11.43
C ASP A 64 -2.12 11.63 -11.36
N TYR A 65 -2.37 10.35 -11.61
CA TYR A 65 -3.68 9.74 -11.51
C TYR A 65 -3.75 8.68 -10.39
N LYS A 66 -4.70 8.90 -9.49
CA LYS A 66 -5.14 7.95 -8.46
C LYS A 66 -6.41 7.25 -8.93
N LEU A 67 -6.73 6.11 -8.31
CA LEU A 67 -7.92 5.37 -8.69
C LEU A 67 -9.07 5.76 -7.77
N SER A 68 -10.27 5.87 -8.34
CA SER A 68 -11.44 6.36 -7.61
C SER A 68 -11.94 5.45 -6.48
N GLY A 69 -11.52 4.17 -6.46
CA GLY A 69 -12.09 3.16 -5.57
C GLY A 69 -12.09 3.54 -4.09
N TYR A 70 -11.01 4.14 -3.58
CA TYR A 70 -10.97 4.55 -2.17
C TYR A 70 -11.89 5.74 -1.90
N SER A 71 -11.86 6.78 -2.74
CA SER A 71 -12.75 7.95 -2.58
C SER A 71 -14.22 7.57 -2.67
N VAL A 72 -14.59 6.66 -3.59
CA VAL A 72 -15.96 6.14 -3.73
C VAL A 72 -16.41 5.38 -2.48
N VAL A 73 -15.53 4.53 -1.92
CA VAL A 73 -15.83 3.83 -0.66
C VAL A 73 -15.97 4.81 0.50
N LEU A 74 -15.27 5.94 0.48
CA LEU A 74 -15.29 6.94 1.54
C LEU A 74 -16.58 7.77 1.59
N VAL A 75 -17.26 7.99 0.44
CA VAL A 75 -18.54 8.74 0.35
C VAL A 75 -19.58 8.30 1.40
N PRO A 76 -19.98 7.02 1.50
CA PRO A 76 -20.95 6.61 2.51
C PRO A 76 -20.45 6.78 3.95
N PHE A 77 -19.14 6.74 4.21
CA PHE A 77 -18.62 6.99 5.56
C PHE A 77 -18.71 8.47 5.94
N PHE A 78 -18.46 9.38 5.01
CA PHE A 78 -18.68 10.81 5.24
C PHE A 78 -20.14 11.14 5.54
N GLN A 79 -21.08 10.50 4.84
CA GLN A 79 -22.52 10.67 5.13
C GLN A 79 -22.91 10.20 6.53
N LEU A 80 -22.26 9.16 7.05
CA LEU A 80 -22.59 8.56 8.36
C LEU A 80 -21.86 9.22 9.54
N PHE A 81 -20.61 9.63 9.34
CA PHE A 81 -19.71 10.03 10.42
C PHE A 81 -19.17 11.46 10.28
N GLY A 82 -19.46 12.16 9.18
CA GLY A 82 -18.97 13.50 8.91
C GLY A 82 -17.55 13.55 8.34
N LEU A 83 -17.08 14.78 8.11
CA LEU A 83 -15.79 15.08 7.49
C LEU A 83 -14.70 15.22 8.57
N HIS A 84 -14.12 14.08 8.96
CA HIS A 84 -13.03 14.02 9.94
C HIS A 84 -11.89 13.11 9.48
N ASP A 85 -10.66 13.42 9.88
CA ASP A 85 -9.45 12.67 9.51
C ASP A 85 -9.52 11.17 9.90
N TRP A 86 -10.15 10.85 11.04
CA TRP A 86 -10.33 9.46 11.45
C TRP A 86 -11.30 8.70 10.52
N VAL A 87 -12.27 9.40 9.91
CA VAL A 87 -13.20 8.83 8.94
C VAL A 87 -12.49 8.59 7.61
N VAL A 88 -11.61 9.51 7.19
CA VAL A 88 -10.76 9.35 6.00
C VAL A 88 -9.96 8.05 6.05
N ARG A 89 -9.47 7.67 7.23
CA ARG A 89 -8.65 6.46 7.44
C ARG A 89 -9.48 5.20 7.66
N LEU A 90 -10.77 5.32 7.96
CA LEU A 90 -11.64 4.22 8.38
C LEU A 90 -11.75 3.06 7.36
N PRO A 91 -11.88 3.30 6.03
CA PRO A 91 -11.87 2.22 5.06
C PRO A 91 -10.59 1.36 5.13
N SER A 92 -9.44 1.99 5.34
CA SER A 92 -8.15 1.29 5.47
C SER A 92 -8.06 0.50 6.79
N VAL A 93 -8.54 1.08 7.90
CA VAL A 93 -8.61 0.41 9.22
C VAL A 93 -9.44 -0.86 9.15
N MET A 94 -10.62 -0.77 8.51
CA MET A 94 -11.51 -1.90 8.31
C MET A 94 -10.88 -2.95 7.38
N ALA A 95 -10.33 -2.53 6.25
CA ALA A 95 -9.64 -3.42 5.32
C ALA A 95 -8.51 -4.20 6.00
N GLY A 96 -7.67 -3.52 6.78
CA GLY A 96 -6.60 -4.13 7.56
C GLY A 96 -7.07 -5.16 8.59
N THR A 97 -8.19 -4.89 9.25
CA THR A 97 -8.79 -5.83 10.23
C THR A 97 -9.40 -7.04 9.52
N VAL A 98 -10.08 -6.82 8.39
CA VAL A 98 -10.61 -7.88 7.53
C VAL A 98 -9.48 -8.74 6.96
N LEU A 99 -8.36 -8.13 6.55
CA LEU A 99 -7.18 -8.83 6.05
C LEU A 99 -6.68 -9.88 7.06
N VAL A 100 -6.63 -9.56 8.36
CA VAL A 100 -6.27 -10.53 9.41
C VAL A 100 -7.20 -11.74 9.42
N TYR A 101 -8.51 -11.52 9.27
CA TYR A 101 -9.48 -12.61 9.16
C TYR A 101 -9.30 -13.41 7.87
N LEU A 102 -9.04 -12.76 6.73
CA LEU A 102 -8.76 -13.43 5.47
C LEU A 102 -7.51 -14.31 5.57
N LEU A 103 -6.48 -13.87 6.30
CA LEU A 103 -5.27 -14.65 6.54
C LEU A 103 -5.55 -15.88 7.43
N TYR A 104 -6.42 -15.78 8.44
CA TYR A 104 -6.92 -16.96 9.17
C TYR A 104 -7.60 -17.96 8.22
N LEU A 105 -8.52 -17.48 7.37
CA LEU A 105 -9.22 -18.34 6.41
C LEU A 105 -8.25 -18.97 5.40
N LEU A 106 -7.25 -18.22 4.96
CA LEU A 106 -6.20 -18.69 4.07
C LEU A 106 -5.38 -19.80 4.73
N GLY A 107 -4.97 -19.64 5.99
CA GLY A 107 -4.29 -20.68 6.76
C GLY A 107 -5.13 -21.97 6.88
N LYS A 108 -6.46 -21.85 7.01
CA LYS A 108 -7.34 -23.03 6.99
C LYS A 108 -7.41 -23.70 5.62
N LYS A 109 -7.45 -22.91 4.54
CA LYS A 109 -7.48 -23.44 3.18
C LYS A 109 -6.18 -24.12 2.78
N LEU A 110 -5.05 -23.61 3.28
CA LEU A 110 -3.74 -24.24 3.16
C LEU A 110 -3.55 -25.48 4.06
N LYS A 111 -4.59 -25.89 4.79
CA LYS A 111 -4.58 -27.07 5.67
C LYS A 111 -3.44 -27.05 6.69
N LEU A 112 -3.08 -25.86 7.18
CA LEU A 112 -2.03 -25.70 8.19
C LEU A 112 -2.35 -26.40 9.52
N GLY A 113 -3.65 -26.55 9.81
CA GLY A 113 -4.17 -26.85 11.13
C GLY A 113 -4.64 -25.58 11.84
N GLU A 114 -5.66 -25.71 12.68
CA GLU A 114 -6.36 -24.56 13.28
C GLU A 114 -5.43 -23.64 14.08
N GLN A 115 -4.54 -24.21 14.90
CA GLN A 115 -3.56 -23.44 15.69
C GLN A 115 -2.61 -22.60 14.83
N TYR A 116 -2.22 -23.10 13.66
CA TYR A 116 -1.31 -22.42 12.75
C TYR A 116 -2.04 -21.38 11.89
N ALA A 117 -3.33 -21.60 11.61
CA ALA A 117 -4.18 -20.57 11.01
C ALA A 117 -4.40 -19.40 11.98
N LEU A 118 -4.56 -19.67 13.28
CA LEU A 118 -4.60 -18.63 14.33
C LEU A 118 -3.24 -17.93 14.45
N LEU A 119 -2.12 -18.65 14.37
CA LEU A 119 -0.79 -18.04 14.34
C LEU A 119 -0.64 -17.09 13.14
N LEU A 120 -1.06 -17.51 11.93
CA LEU A 120 -0.99 -16.66 10.74
C LEU A 120 -1.77 -15.35 10.93
N ALA A 121 -2.96 -15.44 11.53
CA ALA A 121 -3.77 -14.27 11.87
C ALA A 121 -3.10 -13.40 12.94
N LEU A 122 -2.53 -14.01 13.99
CA LEU A 122 -1.84 -13.28 15.05
C LEU A 122 -0.62 -12.52 14.51
N LEU A 123 0.23 -13.18 13.70
CA LEU A 123 1.37 -12.53 13.07
C LEU A 123 0.91 -11.33 12.24
N ALA A 124 -0.16 -11.48 11.44
CA ALA A 124 -0.70 -10.39 10.65
C ALA A 124 -1.37 -9.27 11.47
N ALA A 125 -1.93 -9.61 12.64
CA ALA A 125 -2.58 -8.66 13.53
C ALA A 125 -1.58 -7.63 14.09
N VAL A 126 -0.37 -8.10 14.41
CA VAL A 126 0.68 -7.30 15.06
C VAL A 126 1.82 -6.86 14.11
N ALA A 127 1.83 -7.35 12.87
CA ALA A 127 2.88 -7.05 11.89
C ALA A 127 3.03 -5.53 11.64
N PRO A 128 4.26 -4.98 11.70
CA PRO A 128 4.51 -3.56 11.46
C PRO A 128 3.90 -3.05 10.16
N VAL A 129 4.15 -3.76 9.06
CA VAL A 129 3.62 -3.40 7.74
C VAL A 129 2.09 -3.33 7.71
N PHE A 130 1.39 -4.35 8.19
CA PHE A 130 -0.08 -4.36 8.06
C PHE A 130 -0.74 -3.36 9.00
N VAL A 131 -0.17 -3.09 10.17
CA VAL A 131 -0.72 -2.05 11.06
C VAL A 131 -0.47 -0.67 10.47
N PHE A 132 0.75 -0.37 10.01
CA PHE A 132 1.10 0.94 9.44
C PHE A 132 0.20 1.30 8.26
N TYR A 133 0.10 0.43 7.25
CA TYR A 133 -0.72 0.69 6.06
C TYR A 133 -2.23 0.75 6.35
N SER A 134 -2.68 0.18 7.48
CA SER A 134 -4.08 0.24 7.90
C SER A 134 -4.45 1.55 8.61
N ARG A 135 -3.46 2.32 9.09
CA ARG A 135 -3.68 3.53 9.90
C ARG A 135 -3.63 4.82 9.11
N MET A 136 -3.25 4.76 7.84
CA MET A 136 -3.37 5.85 6.88
C MET A 136 -4.34 5.44 5.77
N ALA A 137 -4.90 6.43 5.07
CA ALA A 137 -5.82 6.21 3.96
C ALA A 137 -5.12 5.71 2.68
N PHE A 138 -4.40 4.58 2.81
CA PHE A 138 -3.75 3.92 1.70
C PHE A 138 -4.75 3.11 0.86
N GLU A 139 -4.98 3.60 -0.35
CA GLU A 139 -5.64 2.88 -1.44
C GLU A 139 -5.09 1.45 -1.60
N ALA A 140 -3.77 1.31 -1.48
CA ALA A 140 -3.06 0.04 -1.61
C ALA A 140 -3.49 -1.02 -0.57
N ASN A 141 -3.83 -0.62 0.66
CA ASN A 141 -4.24 -1.55 1.71
C ASN A 141 -5.66 -2.08 1.48
N LEU A 142 -6.58 -1.20 1.05
CA LEU A 142 -7.93 -1.58 0.65
C LEU A 142 -7.90 -2.49 -0.60
N GLY A 143 -7.13 -2.10 -1.62
CA GLY A 143 -6.90 -2.89 -2.82
C GLY A 143 -6.27 -4.26 -2.53
N LEU A 144 -5.28 -4.33 -1.64
CA LEU A 144 -4.69 -5.59 -1.17
C LEU A 144 -5.74 -6.50 -0.56
N THR A 145 -6.61 -5.97 0.31
CA THR A 145 -7.61 -6.76 1.03
C THR A 145 -8.60 -7.41 0.06
N PHE A 146 -9.09 -6.65 -0.92
CA PHE A 146 -9.91 -7.20 -2.00
C PHE A 146 -9.15 -8.26 -2.80
N PHE A 147 -7.89 -8.01 -3.13
CA PHE A 147 -7.07 -8.94 -3.91
C PHE A 147 -6.79 -10.25 -3.17
N VAL A 148 -6.46 -10.20 -1.88
CA VAL A 148 -6.29 -11.39 -1.03
C VAL A 148 -7.60 -12.15 -0.89
N GLY A 149 -8.74 -11.44 -0.80
CA GLY A 149 -10.07 -12.04 -0.87
C GLY A 149 -10.29 -12.80 -2.19
N ALA A 150 -9.92 -12.21 -3.33
CA ALA A 150 -10.02 -12.85 -4.64
C ALA A 150 -9.11 -14.11 -4.72
N LEU A 151 -7.86 -14.03 -4.24
CA LEU A 151 -6.96 -15.18 -4.17
C LEU A 151 -7.51 -16.30 -3.29
N LEU A 152 -8.16 -15.96 -2.17
CA LEU A 152 -8.83 -16.94 -1.31
C LEU A 152 -10.01 -17.61 -2.04
N VAL A 153 -10.80 -16.85 -2.82
CA VAL A 153 -11.89 -17.40 -3.64
C VAL A 153 -11.34 -18.33 -4.72
N LEU A 154 -10.24 -17.96 -5.40
CA LEU A 154 -9.55 -18.83 -6.37
C LEU A 154 -9.09 -20.14 -5.71
N TRP A 155 -8.50 -20.07 -4.51
CA TRP A 155 -8.16 -21.27 -3.75
C TRP A 155 -9.38 -22.11 -3.38
N CYS A 156 -10.50 -21.49 -3.04
CA CYS A 156 -11.73 -22.21 -2.73
C CYS A 156 -12.32 -22.90 -3.97
N LEU A 157 -12.33 -22.20 -5.10
CA LEU A 157 -12.72 -22.74 -6.40
C LEU A 157 -11.88 -23.97 -6.73
N LYS A 158 -10.55 -23.91 -6.51
CA LYS A 158 -9.61 -25.04 -6.67
C LYS A 158 -10.17 -26.36 -6.14
N ASP A 159 -10.62 -26.35 -4.89
CA ASP A 159 -11.08 -27.54 -4.16
C ASP A 159 -12.53 -27.90 -4.45
N GLN A 160 -13.44 -26.91 -4.42
CA GLN A 160 -14.87 -27.13 -4.60
C GLN A 160 -15.54 -25.90 -5.23
N THR A 161 -16.13 -26.10 -6.40
CA THR A 161 -16.87 -25.05 -7.11
C THR A 161 -18.27 -24.87 -6.55
N LYS A 162 -18.59 -23.64 -6.17
CA LYS A 162 -19.95 -23.16 -5.88
C LYS A 162 -20.24 -21.99 -6.81
N LYS A 163 -21.43 -21.97 -7.44
CA LYS A 163 -21.75 -20.97 -8.49
C LYS A 163 -21.59 -19.51 -8.04
N TRP A 164 -21.88 -19.20 -6.76
CA TRP A 164 -21.73 -17.85 -6.21
C TRP A 164 -20.27 -17.34 -6.11
N GLN A 165 -19.29 -18.24 -6.21
CA GLN A 165 -17.87 -17.85 -6.13
C GLN A 165 -17.40 -17.07 -7.36
N TYR A 166 -17.96 -17.32 -8.55
CA TYR A 166 -17.59 -16.60 -9.76
C TYR A 166 -17.99 -15.12 -9.74
N PRO A 167 -19.25 -14.74 -9.44
CA PRO A 167 -19.60 -13.33 -9.31
C PRO A 167 -18.85 -12.66 -8.15
N LEU A 168 -18.62 -13.35 -7.02
CA LEU A 168 -17.79 -12.80 -5.95
C LEU A 168 -16.34 -12.55 -6.41
N LEU A 169 -15.74 -13.50 -7.14
CA LEU A 169 -14.40 -13.36 -7.69
C LEU A 169 -14.31 -12.13 -8.60
N PHE A 170 -15.27 -11.98 -9.52
CA PHE A 170 -15.34 -10.82 -10.40
C PHE A 170 -15.42 -9.51 -9.61
N LEU A 171 -16.33 -9.42 -8.63
CA LEU A 171 -16.51 -8.22 -7.80
C LEU A 171 -15.24 -7.85 -7.01
N LEU A 172 -14.58 -8.85 -6.40
CA LEU A 172 -13.35 -8.61 -5.63
C LEU A 172 -12.19 -8.18 -6.53
N LEU A 173 -12.02 -8.81 -7.70
CA LEU A 173 -10.97 -8.42 -8.65
C LEU A 173 -11.21 -7.03 -9.23
N LEU A 174 -12.45 -6.73 -9.63
CA LEU A 174 -12.83 -5.41 -10.13
C LEU A 174 -12.59 -4.34 -9.07
N SER A 175 -13.03 -4.58 -7.83
CA SER A 175 -12.81 -3.66 -6.71
C SER A 175 -11.32 -3.45 -6.43
N ALA A 176 -10.50 -4.51 -6.49
CA ALA A 176 -9.06 -4.40 -6.29
C ALA A 176 -8.41 -3.53 -7.39
N VAL A 177 -8.73 -3.78 -8.66
CA VAL A 177 -8.18 -3.06 -9.82
C VAL A 177 -8.64 -1.60 -9.87
N LEU A 178 -9.85 -1.30 -9.41
CA LEU A 178 -10.39 0.06 -9.32
C LEU A 178 -9.94 0.81 -8.06
N THR A 179 -9.30 0.14 -7.10
CA THR A 179 -8.79 0.79 -5.88
C THR A 179 -7.28 1.01 -5.96
N TYR A 180 -6.52 0.05 -6.49
CA TYR A 180 -5.07 0.19 -6.58
C TYR A 180 -4.51 -0.49 -7.85
N ASN A 181 -3.39 0.02 -8.36
CA ASN A 181 -2.85 -0.39 -9.66
C ASN A 181 -2.09 -1.74 -9.61
N THR A 182 -1.51 -2.11 -8.46
CA THR A 182 -0.75 -3.36 -8.32
C THR A 182 -1.56 -4.61 -8.67
N PRO A 183 -2.83 -4.78 -8.23
CA PRO A 183 -3.70 -5.87 -8.68
C PRO A 183 -3.73 -6.04 -10.20
N LEU A 184 -3.86 -4.94 -10.98
CA LEU A 184 -3.92 -5.00 -12.45
C LEU A 184 -2.62 -5.57 -13.05
N LEU A 185 -1.46 -5.09 -12.57
CA LEU A 185 -0.14 -5.57 -12.99
C LEU A 185 0.08 -7.06 -12.65
N LEU A 186 -0.52 -7.55 -11.56
CA LEU A 186 -0.37 -8.93 -11.10
C LEU A 186 -1.35 -9.91 -11.76
N LEU A 187 -2.43 -9.44 -12.39
CA LEU A 187 -3.44 -10.32 -13.01
C LEU A 187 -2.86 -11.33 -14.01
N PRO A 188 -1.97 -10.95 -14.97
CA PRO A 188 -1.36 -11.91 -15.87
C PRO A 188 -0.58 -13.01 -15.14
N LEU A 189 0.07 -12.68 -14.02
CA LEU A 189 0.79 -13.66 -13.20
C LEU A 189 -0.17 -14.53 -12.41
N VAL A 190 -1.31 -13.99 -11.96
CA VAL A 190 -2.37 -14.80 -11.33
C VAL A 190 -2.96 -15.80 -12.33
N MET A 191 -3.14 -15.43 -13.60
CA MET A 191 -3.57 -16.36 -14.65
C MET A 191 -2.56 -17.52 -14.82
N VAL A 192 -1.26 -17.20 -14.90
CA VAL A 192 -0.21 -18.24 -14.91
C VAL A 192 -0.28 -19.12 -13.66
N TRP A 193 -0.46 -18.52 -12.48
CA TRP A 193 -0.61 -19.26 -11.22
C TRP A 193 -1.83 -20.19 -11.21
N VAL A 194 -2.98 -19.76 -11.72
CA VAL A 194 -4.18 -20.60 -11.86
C VAL A 194 -3.87 -21.77 -12.79
N GLY A 195 -3.25 -21.54 -13.94
CA GLY A 195 -2.81 -22.59 -14.87
C GLY A 195 -1.84 -23.61 -14.24
N LEU A 196 -0.90 -23.15 -13.41
CA LEU A 196 0.05 -24.02 -12.70
C LEU A 196 -0.63 -24.86 -11.60
N THR A 197 -1.59 -24.28 -10.89
CA THR A 197 -2.16 -24.87 -9.67
C THR A 197 -3.41 -25.70 -9.93
N TYR A 198 -4.23 -25.36 -10.92
CA TYR A 198 -5.42 -26.11 -11.26
C TYR A 198 -5.04 -27.39 -12.02
N ASP A 199 -5.95 -28.36 -12.02
CA ASP A 199 -5.77 -29.60 -12.78
C ASP A 199 -6.36 -29.43 -14.18
N TRP A 200 -5.68 -29.91 -15.21
CA TRP A 200 -6.14 -29.82 -16.60
C TRP A 200 -7.47 -30.54 -16.81
N ARG A 201 -7.79 -31.54 -15.97
CA ARG A 201 -9.09 -32.23 -15.96
C ARG A 201 -10.25 -31.32 -15.56
N GLN A 202 -9.98 -30.16 -14.99
CA GLN A 202 -10.97 -29.15 -14.60
C GLN A 202 -11.13 -28.06 -15.68
N TRP A 203 -10.98 -28.41 -16.97
CA TRP A 203 -10.91 -27.47 -18.08
C TRP A 203 -12.03 -26.42 -18.10
N GLY A 204 -13.30 -26.81 -17.97
CA GLY A 204 -14.41 -25.84 -18.00
C GLY A 204 -14.34 -24.79 -16.88
N LYS A 205 -13.85 -25.19 -15.70
CA LYS A 205 -13.63 -24.28 -14.58
C LYS A 205 -12.40 -23.40 -14.78
N LEU A 206 -11.33 -23.96 -15.36
CA LEU A 206 -10.14 -23.20 -15.76
C LEU A 206 -10.54 -22.10 -16.74
N VAL A 207 -11.23 -22.45 -17.83
CA VAL A 207 -11.73 -21.49 -18.83
C VAL A 207 -12.63 -20.42 -18.21
N ALA A 208 -13.56 -20.78 -17.32
CA ALA A 208 -14.41 -19.80 -16.65
C ALA A 208 -13.60 -18.84 -15.75
N THR A 209 -12.61 -19.37 -15.03
CA THR A 209 -11.74 -18.57 -14.14
C THR A 209 -10.84 -17.62 -14.95
N GLU A 210 -10.18 -18.15 -15.98
CA GLU A 210 -9.33 -17.38 -16.88
C GLU A 210 -10.13 -16.34 -17.68
N GLY A 211 -11.38 -16.67 -18.06
CA GLY A 211 -12.29 -15.72 -18.71
C GLY A 211 -12.63 -14.53 -17.83
N ILE A 212 -12.84 -14.75 -16.52
CA ILE A 212 -13.05 -13.65 -15.55
C ILE A 212 -11.77 -12.83 -15.38
N LEU A 213 -10.61 -13.49 -15.17
CA LEU A 213 -9.32 -12.81 -15.01
C LEU A 213 -8.98 -11.98 -16.25
N GLY A 214 -9.10 -12.56 -17.43
CA GLY A 214 -8.88 -11.90 -18.72
C GLY A 214 -9.88 -10.78 -19.00
N GLY A 215 -11.15 -10.96 -18.63
CA GLY A 215 -12.17 -9.92 -18.75
C GLY A 215 -11.88 -8.71 -17.85
N VAL A 216 -11.50 -8.93 -16.59
CA VAL A 216 -11.10 -7.85 -15.67
C VAL A 216 -9.80 -7.19 -16.11
N LEU A 217 -8.83 -7.97 -16.60
CA LEU A 217 -7.57 -7.44 -17.15
C LEU A 217 -7.84 -6.55 -18.36
N LEU A 218 -8.64 -7.02 -19.32
CA LEU A 218 -9.00 -6.25 -20.51
C LEU A 218 -9.74 -4.98 -20.13
N PHE A 219 -10.74 -5.08 -19.25
CA PHE A 219 -11.44 -3.90 -18.73
C PHE A 219 -10.47 -2.92 -18.07
N GLY A 220 -9.60 -3.39 -17.17
CA GLY A 220 -8.64 -2.55 -16.46
C GLY A 220 -7.67 -1.85 -17.42
N VAL A 221 -7.11 -2.55 -18.40
CA VAL A 221 -6.21 -1.96 -19.40
C VAL A 221 -6.91 -0.90 -20.25
N LEU A 222 -8.14 -1.17 -20.70
CA LEU A 222 -8.88 -0.22 -21.54
C LEU A 222 -9.41 0.98 -20.75
N ALA A 223 -9.98 0.74 -19.56
CA ALA A 223 -10.61 1.78 -18.75
C ALA A 223 -9.60 2.64 -17.98
N LEU A 224 -8.43 2.09 -17.64
CA LEU A 224 -7.38 2.77 -16.86
C LEU A 224 -6.13 3.06 -17.69
N TRP A 225 -6.24 3.09 -19.02
CA TRP A 225 -5.14 3.42 -19.91
C TRP A 225 -4.48 4.78 -19.57
N PRO A 226 -5.22 5.87 -19.30
CA PRO A 226 -4.60 7.15 -18.93
C PRO A 226 -3.75 7.06 -17.66
N VAL A 227 -4.22 6.29 -16.66
CA VAL A 227 -3.50 6.03 -15.41
C VAL A 227 -2.23 5.23 -15.65
N THR A 228 -2.32 4.21 -16.50
CA THR A 228 -1.19 3.32 -16.81
C THR A 228 -0.10 4.05 -17.60
N ALA A 229 -0.49 4.92 -18.54
CA ALA A 229 0.42 5.73 -19.33
C ALA A 229 1.22 6.71 -18.45
N GLN A 230 0.56 7.43 -17.54
CA GLN A 230 1.23 8.39 -16.64
C GLN A 230 2.20 7.68 -15.68
N LYS A 231 1.82 6.51 -15.15
CA LYS A 231 2.67 5.74 -14.22
C LYS A 231 3.89 5.08 -14.87
N SER A 232 4.03 5.16 -16.19
CA SER A 232 5.28 4.75 -16.84
C SER A 232 6.46 5.61 -16.41
N GLY A 233 6.25 6.91 -16.09
CA GLY A 233 7.31 7.87 -15.74
C GLY A 233 8.09 7.54 -14.47
N ILE A 234 7.52 6.75 -13.55
CA ILE A 234 8.17 6.33 -12.29
C ILE A 234 8.88 4.96 -12.41
N THR A 235 8.98 4.42 -13.62
CA THR A 235 9.65 3.15 -13.89
C THR A 235 11.12 3.36 -14.24
N ILE A 236 11.94 2.34 -14.02
CA ILE A 236 13.35 2.36 -14.43
C ILE A 236 13.55 2.50 -15.96
N PHE A 237 12.49 2.29 -16.75
CA PHE A 237 12.54 2.27 -18.21
C PHE A 237 12.53 3.68 -18.82
N THR A 238 11.98 4.65 -18.09
CA THR A 238 11.82 6.05 -18.55
C THR A 238 12.67 7.03 -17.75
N ASP A 239 13.29 6.59 -16.65
CA ASP A 239 14.09 7.44 -15.78
C ASP A 239 15.39 7.93 -16.45
N GLU A 240 15.57 9.25 -16.47
CA GLU A 240 16.74 9.89 -17.09
C GLU A 240 18.04 9.58 -16.36
N THR A 241 18.01 9.42 -15.04
CA THR A 241 19.20 9.09 -14.24
C THR A 241 19.66 7.68 -14.55
N VAL A 242 18.73 6.71 -14.62
CA VAL A 242 19.00 5.33 -15.04
C VAL A 242 19.56 5.31 -16.47
N TRP A 243 19.04 6.14 -17.36
CA TRP A 243 19.55 6.23 -18.72
C TRP A 243 20.98 6.80 -18.80
N SER A 244 21.27 7.85 -18.02
CA SER A 244 22.61 8.41 -17.89
C SER A 244 23.61 7.39 -17.33
N GLN A 245 23.23 6.69 -16.26
CA GLN A 245 24.05 5.63 -15.66
C GLN A 245 24.31 4.46 -16.61
N TRP A 246 23.30 4.06 -17.40
CA TRP A 246 23.48 3.05 -18.45
C TRP A 246 24.51 3.49 -19.50
N THR A 247 24.48 4.76 -19.91
CA THR A 247 25.39 5.30 -20.93
C THR A 247 26.84 5.25 -20.44
N ILE A 248 27.07 5.65 -19.18
CA ILE A 248 28.38 5.54 -18.51
C ILE A 248 28.82 4.07 -18.41
N PHE A 249 27.94 3.19 -17.94
CA PHE A 249 28.21 1.76 -17.81
C PHE A 249 28.61 1.15 -19.16
N ARG A 250 27.84 1.41 -20.21
CA ARG A 250 28.12 0.93 -21.58
C ARG A 250 29.45 1.48 -22.11
N GLY A 251 29.75 2.75 -21.86
CA GLY A 251 31.01 3.37 -22.25
C GLY A 251 32.24 2.79 -21.55
N SER A 252 32.08 2.21 -20.36
CA SER A 252 33.17 1.54 -19.63
C SER A 252 33.51 0.14 -20.17
N LEU A 253 32.67 -0.43 -21.05
CA LEU A 253 32.85 -1.76 -21.62
C LEU A 253 33.63 -1.72 -22.94
N SER A 254 34.47 -2.74 -23.16
CA SER A 254 35.10 -2.95 -24.47
C SER A 254 34.05 -3.19 -25.57
N LEU A 255 34.40 -2.85 -26.81
CA LEU A 255 33.52 -3.00 -27.98
C LEU A 255 32.95 -4.42 -28.12
N PHE A 256 33.69 -5.43 -27.66
CA PHE A 256 33.25 -6.84 -27.67
C PHE A 256 32.05 -7.09 -26.74
N TRP A 257 32.02 -6.49 -25.55
CA TRP A 257 30.97 -6.73 -24.54
C TRP A 257 29.76 -5.80 -24.66
N GLN A 258 29.89 -4.68 -25.39
CA GLN A 258 28.81 -3.70 -25.55
C GLN A 258 27.50 -4.26 -26.16
N PRO A 259 27.51 -5.18 -27.15
CA PRO A 259 26.28 -5.72 -27.71
C PRO A 259 25.50 -6.61 -26.73
N LEU A 260 26.20 -7.31 -25.84
CA LEU A 260 25.59 -8.26 -24.90
C LEU A 260 25.34 -7.60 -23.54
N ILE A 261 26.41 -7.34 -22.80
CA ILE A 261 26.38 -6.82 -21.43
C ILE A 261 26.01 -5.32 -21.44
N GLY A 262 26.49 -4.57 -22.43
CA GLY A 262 26.19 -3.13 -22.58
C GLY A 262 24.80 -2.85 -23.18
N SER A 263 24.00 -3.86 -23.48
CA SER A 263 22.63 -3.67 -23.98
C SER A 263 21.73 -3.07 -22.90
N ARG A 264 20.78 -2.22 -23.32
CA ARG A 264 19.86 -1.56 -22.40
C ARG A 264 19.00 -2.58 -21.64
N SER A 265 18.53 -3.63 -22.33
CA SER A 265 17.73 -4.70 -21.73
C SER A 265 18.49 -5.49 -20.66
N PHE A 266 19.78 -5.79 -20.90
CA PHE A 266 20.61 -6.45 -19.90
C PHE A 266 20.82 -5.58 -18.67
N TYR A 267 21.06 -4.27 -18.87
CA TYR A 267 21.21 -3.33 -17.77
C TYR A 267 19.93 -3.22 -16.90
N TYR A 268 18.75 -3.14 -17.54
CA TYR A 268 17.49 -3.19 -16.81
C TYR A 268 17.29 -4.51 -16.06
N LEU A 269 17.66 -5.65 -16.65
CA LEU A 269 17.63 -6.94 -15.97
C LEU A 269 18.52 -6.94 -14.72
N VAL A 270 19.71 -6.36 -14.79
CA VAL A 270 20.62 -6.23 -13.63
C VAL A 270 19.98 -5.39 -12.52
N ILE A 271 19.39 -4.24 -12.87
CA ILE A 271 18.68 -3.38 -11.89
C ILE A 271 17.50 -4.14 -11.27
N MET A 272 16.68 -4.80 -12.09
CA MET A 272 15.54 -5.58 -11.60
C MET A 272 15.97 -6.72 -10.67
N LEU A 273 17.08 -7.40 -10.97
CA LEU A 273 17.65 -8.43 -10.09
C LEU A 273 18.18 -7.83 -8.79
N GLN A 274 18.86 -6.69 -8.84
CA GLN A 274 19.32 -5.98 -7.64
C GLN A 274 18.13 -5.57 -6.76
N ASN A 275 17.11 -4.96 -7.36
CA ASN A 275 15.86 -4.58 -6.68
C ASN A 275 15.15 -5.80 -6.09
N PHE A 276 15.14 -6.92 -6.80
CA PHE A 276 14.60 -8.19 -6.32
C PHE A 276 15.34 -8.66 -5.06
N PHE A 277 16.67 -8.80 -5.09
CA PHE A 277 17.43 -9.24 -3.91
C PHE A 277 17.36 -8.25 -2.74
N ASN A 278 17.34 -6.94 -3.03
CA ASN A 278 17.15 -5.90 -2.02
C ASN A 278 15.79 -6.03 -1.31
N SER A 279 14.75 -6.46 -2.03
CA SER A 279 13.41 -6.72 -1.47
C SER A 279 13.39 -7.90 -0.48
N PHE A 280 14.36 -8.82 -0.54
CA PHE A 280 14.52 -9.92 0.43
C PHE A 280 15.50 -9.58 1.57
N SER A 281 16.16 -8.43 1.50
CA SER A 281 17.22 -8.08 2.45
C SER A 281 16.68 -7.93 3.88
N PHE A 282 17.49 -8.34 4.86
CA PHE A 282 17.17 -8.11 6.28
C PHE A 282 17.01 -6.62 6.58
N ASN A 283 17.78 -5.77 5.89
CA ASN A 283 17.71 -4.32 6.05
C ASN A 283 16.32 -3.77 5.69
N PHE A 284 15.81 -4.13 4.51
CA PHE A 284 14.48 -3.72 4.06
C PHE A 284 13.37 -4.37 4.87
N LEU A 285 13.44 -5.69 5.08
CA LEU A 285 12.33 -6.43 5.68
C LEU A 285 12.22 -6.26 7.18
N SER A 286 13.32 -6.18 7.94
CA SER A 286 13.24 -6.22 9.41
C SER A 286 13.99 -5.12 10.14
N LEU A 287 15.06 -4.55 9.56
CA LEU A 287 15.89 -3.57 10.27
C LEU A 287 15.40 -2.12 10.13
N ARG A 288 15.34 -1.58 8.91
CA ARG A 288 15.13 -0.13 8.67
C ARG A 288 13.95 0.21 7.75
N GLY A 289 13.45 -0.75 6.99
CA GLY A 289 12.35 -0.49 6.05
C GLY A 289 12.83 0.11 4.73
N GLY A 290 11.93 0.83 4.05
CA GLY A 290 12.23 1.55 2.82
C GLY A 290 12.79 2.94 3.09
N THR A 291 13.32 3.60 2.07
CA THR A 291 13.83 4.98 2.16
C THR A 291 12.72 6.03 2.12
N HIS A 292 11.50 5.63 1.72
CA HIS A 292 10.38 6.54 1.54
C HIS A 292 9.76 6.93 2.89
N PRO A 293 9.74 8.22 3.28
CA PRO A 293 9.49 8.65 4.66
C PRO A 293 8.07 8.37 5.19
N TRP A 294 7.08 8.17 4.31
CA TRP A 294 5.70 7.87 4.68
C TRP A 294 5.25 6.43 4.31
N HIS A 295 6.18 5.53 3.95
CA HIS A 295 5.88 4.13 3.65
C HIS A 295 6.31 3.14 4.74
N SER A 296 6.92 3.63 5.81
CA SER A 296 7.27 2.88 7.02
C SER A 296 7.30 3.81 8.23
N LEU A 297 7.18 3.24 9.43
CA LEU A 297 7.56 3.95 10.64
C LEU A 297 9.06 4.26 10.60
N PRO A 298 9.50 5.46 11.02
CA PRO A 298 10.91 5.82 11.03
C PRO A 298 11.75 4.78 11.78
N THR A 299 12.90 4.42 11.21
CA THR A 299 13.89 3.51 11.82
C THR A 299 13.42 2.07 12.09
N THR A 300 12.35 1.61 11.43
CA THR A 300 11.83 0.25 11.65
C THR A 300 11.57 -0.53 10.37
N GLY A 301 11.80 -1.84 10.43
CA GLY A 301 11.44 -2.75 9.34
C GLY A 301 9.95 -3.07 9.25
N HIS A 302 9.57 -3.64 8.11
CA HIS A 302 8.20 -4.03 7.78
C HIS A 302 7.72 -5.30 8.48
N LEU A 303 8.66 -6.16 8.87
CA LEU A 303 8.47 -7.44 9.50
C LEU A 303 9.23 -7.51 10.82
N ALA A 304 8.62 -8.19 11.78
CA ALA A 304 9.30 -8.58 12.99
C ALA A 304 10.42 -9.60 12.66
N THR A 305 11.53 -9.57 13.40
CA THR A 305 12.72 -10.39 13.11
C THR A 305 12.41 -11.89 13.18
N VAL A 306 11.59 -12.32 14.13
CA VAL A 306 11.16 -13.74 14.22
C VAL A 306 10.36 -14.13 12.98
N THR A 307 9.45 -13.26 12.51
CA THR A 307 8.67 -13.50 11.28
C THR A 307 9.57 -13.55 10.04
N TYR A 308 10.61 -12.72 9.98
CA TYR A 308 11.62 -12.76 8.92
C TYR A 308 12.35 -14.11 8.89
N LEU A 309 12.93 -14.53 10.02
CA LEU A 309 13.70 -15.79 10.12
C LEU A 309 12.83 -17.01 9.84
N LEU A 310 11.62 -17.04 10.39
CA LEU A 310 10.66 -18.11 10.10
C LEU A 310 10.26 -18.13 8.62
N GLY A 311 10.12 -16.97 7.97
CA GLY A 311 9.83 -16.87 6.54
C GLY A 311 10.94 -17.48 5.68
N LEU A 312 12.21 -17.19 6.01
CA LEU A 312 13.36 -17.82 5.36
C LEU A 312 13.35 -19.35 5.52
N LEU A 313 13.09 -19.85 6.73
CA LEU A 313 12.94 -21.29 6.98
C LEU A 313 11.79 -21.89 6.16
N GLY A 314 10.68 -21.16 6.05
CA GLY A 314 9.54 -21.52 5.22
C GLY A 314 9.88 -21.63 3.74
N ILE A 315 10.59 -20.64 3.20
CA ILE A 315 11.10 -20.65 1.81
C ILE A 315 12.01 -21.86 1.62
N PHE A 316 13.01 -22.04 2.47
CA PHE A 316 13.96 -23.16 2.39
C PHE A 316 13.25 -24.51 2.38
N LYS A 317 12.36 -24.76 3.35
CA LYS A 317 11.59 -26.01 3.43
C LYS A 317 10.73 -26.23 2.20
N THR A 318 10.09 -25.18 1.69
CA THR A 318 9.20 -25.28 0.52
C THR A 318 9.99 -25.60 -0.73
N SER A 319 11.11 -24.91 -0.95
CA SER A 319 12.04 -25.18 -2.04
C SER A 319 12.62 -26.60 -1.98
N ALA A 320 13.01 -27.07 -0.79
CA ALA A 320 13.47 -28.46 -0.59
C ALA A 320 12.37 -29.48 -0.91
N THR A 321 11.12 -29.20 -0.52
CA THR A 321 9.96 -30.07 -0.83
C THR A 321 9.75 -30.18 -2.35
N VAL A 322 9.82 -29.05 -3.06
CA VAL A 322 9.70 -29.00 -4.52
C VAL A 322 10.85 -29.76 -5.19
N TRP A 323 12.09 -29.56 -4.74
CA TRP A 323 13.28 -30.19 -5.31
C TRP A 323 13.27 -31.72 -5.12
N LEU A 324 12.94 -32.22 -3.93
CA LEU A 324 12.84 -33.65 -3.63
C LEU A 324 11.60 -34.30 -4.28
N GLY A 325 10.49 -33.57 -4.33
CA GLY A 325 9.20 -34.03 -4.86
C GLY A 325 9.07 -34.00 -6.38
N ARG A 326 10.11 -33.59 -7.11
CA ARG A 326 10.11 -33.40 -8.59
C ARG A 326 9.66 -34.62 -9.40
N ARG A 327 9.66 -35.82 -8.81
CA ARG A 327 9.17 -37.06 -9.45
C ARG A 327 7.64 -37.14 -9.55
N LYS A 328 6.88 -36.34 -8.79
CA LYS A 328 5.41 -36.33 -8.81
C LYS A 328 4.89 -34.88 -8.82
N LEU A 329 4.87 -34.25 -10.00
CA LEU A 329 4.46 -32.83 -10.18
C LEU A 329 3.15 -32.47 -9.46
N ARG A 330 2.14 -33.35 -9.49
CA ARG A 330 0.84 -33.13 -8.83
C ARG A 330 0.94 -32.93 -7.30
N ALA A 331 1.94 -33.54 -6.67
CA ALA A 331 2.15 -33.47 -5.22
C ALA A 331 2.82 -32.16 -4.78
N ILE A 332 3.45 -31.42 -5.70
CA ILE A 332 4.20 -30.18 -5.41
C ILE A 332 3.56 -28.93 -6.02
N LYS A 333 2.42 -29.05 -6.74
CA LYS A 333 1.78 -27.94 -7.45
C LYS A 333 1.43 -26.76 -6.52
N SER A 334 1.01 -27.03 -5.29
CA SER A 334 0.62 -25.99 -4.35
C SER A 334 1.84 -25.23 -3.81
N GLU A 335 2.91 -25.95 -3.48
CA GLU A 335 4.20 -25.40 -3.05
C GLU A 335 4.86 -24.58 -4.17
N LEU A 336 4.88 -25.12 -5.39
CA LEU A 336 5.39 -24.43 -6.56
C LEU A 336 4.58 -23.17 -6.85
N GLY A 337 3.25 -23.26 -6.80
CA GLY A 337 2.37 -22.11 -6.98
C GLY A 337 2.59 -21.03 -5.91
N LEU A 338 2.86 -21.41 -4.65
CA LEU A 338 3.13 -20.45 -3.58
C LEU A 338 4.48 -19.75 -3.78
N LEU A 339 5.55 -20.49 -4.13
CA LEU A 339 6.85 -19.91 -4.44
C LEU A 339 6.78 -19.00 -5.68
N PHE A 340 6.04 -19.43 -6.70
CA PHE A 340 5.79 -18.61 -7.89
C PHE A 340 5.09 -17.30 -7.51
N LEU A 341 3.99 -17.35 -6.73
CA LEU A 341 3.31 -16.13 -6.28
C LEU A 341 4.20 -15.24 -5.43
N LEU A 342 5.06 -15.81 -4.57
CA LEU A 342 6.00 -15.02 -3.75
C LEU A 342 6.90 -14.17 -4.66
N ILE A 343 7.51 -14.79 -5.66
CA ILE A 343 8.40 -14.12 -6.61
C ILE A 343 7.61 -13.14 -7.49
N ALA A 344 6.49 -13.59 -8.05
CA ALA A 344 5.61 -12.81 -8.92
C ALA A 344 5.06 -11.55 -8.23
N SER A 345 4.76 -11.63 -6.93
CA SER A 345 4.22 -10.51 -6.15
C SER A 345 5.15 -9.31 -6.03
N LEU A 346 6.46 -9.48 -6.30
CA LEU A 346 7.44 -8.40 -6.32
C LEU A 346 7.57 -7.71 -7.68
N LEU A 347 6.94 -8.22 -8.75
CA LEU A 347 7.06 -7.64 -10.08
C LEU A 347 6.78 -6.11 -10.11
N PRO A 348 5.73 -5.60 -9.46
CA PRO A 348 5.46 -4.16 -9.44
C PRO A 348 6.52 -3.34 -8.70
N ALA A 349 7.22 -3.94 -7.73
CA ALA A 349 8.23 -3.24 -6.93
C ALA A 349 9.60 -3.22 -7.60
N ILE A 350 9.97 -4.24 -8.38
CA ILE A 350 11.34 -4.32 -8.95
C ILE A 350 11.54 -3.45 -10.19
N ILE A 351 10.46 -2.97 -10.80
CA ILE A 351 10.47 -2.13 -12.01
C ILE A 351 10.41 -0.62 -11.72
N THR A 352 10.36 -0.22 -10.44
CA THR A 352 10.31 1.19 -10.04
C THR A 352 11.67 1.72 -9.61
N VAL A 353 11.87 3.03 -9.75
CA VAL A 353 13.12 3.72 -9.42
C VAL A 353 13.37 3.73 -7.91
N ASP A 354 12.31 3.72 -7.10
CA ASP A 354 12.30 3.76 -5.64
C ASP A 354 12.36 2.38 -4.97
N ALA A 355 12.76 1.35 -5.72
CA ALA A 355 12.86 -0.02 -5.21
C ALA A 355 14.02 -0.17 -4.20
N PRO A 356 13.90 -1.02 -3.16
CA PRO A 356 12.75 -1.84 -2.82
C PRO A 356 11.58 -1.03 -2.23
N HIS A 357 10.35 -1.32 -2.68
CA HIS A 357 9.20 -0.46 -2.42
C HIS A 357 8.05 -1.17 -1.68
N ALA A 358 7.80 -0.77 -0.42
CA ALA A 358 6.88 -1.47 0.48
C ALA A 358 5.41 -1.51 0.00
N THR A 359 4.84 -0.37 -0.44
CA THR A 359 3.45 -0.30 -0.91
C THR A 359 3.19 -1.21 -2.12
N ARG A 360 4.21 -1.39 -2.98
CA ARG A 360 4.15 -2.23 -4.19
C ARG A 360 4.43 -3.71 -3.87
N SER A 361 4.94 -4.01 -2.67
CA SER A 361 5.25 -5.34 -2.14
C SER A 361 4.23 -5.85 -1.11
N LEU A 362 3.05 -5.23 -0.99
CA LEU A 362 2.04 -5.60 0.01
C LEU A 362 1.60 -7.08 -0.06
N LEU A 363 1.42 -7.63 -1.26
CA LEU A 363 1.11 -9.06 -1.42
C LEU A 363 2.31 -9.94 -1.04
N PHE A 364 3.53 -9.51 -1.34
CA PHE A 364 4.75 -10.22 -0.94
C PHE A 364 4.80 -10.41 0.58
N PHE A 365 4.46 -9.38 1.36
CA PHE A 365 4.38 -9.50 2.82
C PHE A 365 3.33 -10.53 3.26
N VAL A 366 2.14 -10.58 2.63
CA VAL A 366 1.12 -11.60 2.94
C VAL A 366 1.68 -13.01 2.72
N LEU A 367 2.34 -13.24 1.59
CA LEU A 367 2.92 -14.54 1.24
C LEU A 367 4.10 -14.90 2.15
N TRP A 368 4.89 -13.91 2.56
CA TRP A 368 5.96 -14.09 3.55
C TRP A 368 5.42 -14.61 4.89
N HIS A 369 4.31 -14.06 5.38
CA HIS A 369 3.68 -14.52 6.63
C HIS A 369 3.16 -15.97 6.52
N VAL A 370 2.60 -16.34 5.37
CA VAL A 370 2.19 -17.73 5.09
C VAL A 370 3.40 -18.67 5.19
N LEU A 371 4.51 -18.29 4.54
CA LEU A 371 5.75 -19.07 4.57
C LEU A 371 6.37 -19.10 5.97
N ALA A 372 6.28 -18.00 6.74
CA ALA A 372 6.75 -17.95 8.11
C ALA A 372 6.03 -18.99 8.99
N VAL A 373 4.71 -19.14 8.83
CA VAL A 373 3.98 -20.19 9.55
C VAL A 373 4.39 -21.58 9.10
N TRP A 374 4.67 -21.81 7.81
CA TRP A 374 5.24 -23.08 7.34
C TRP A 374 6.62 -23.37 7.94
N GLY A 375 7.48 -22.36 8.04
CA GLY A 375 8.76 -22.45 8.73
C GLY A 375 8.59 -22.83 10.20
N ALA A 376 7.65 -22.20 10.91
CA ALA A 376 7.34 -22.52 12.31
C ALA A 376 6.83 -23.95 12.49
N VAL A 377 5.90 -24.40 11.63
CA VAL A 377 5.38 -25.78 11.62
C VAL A 377 6.54 -26.77 11.47
N TRP A 378 7.42 -26.52 10.52
CA TRP A 378 8.56 -27.39 10.25
C TRP A 378 9.54 -27.41 11.43
N LEU A 379 9.94 -26.25 11.94
CA LEU A 379 10.84 -26.11 13.08
C LEU A 379 10.33 -26.89 14.31
N ILE A 380 9.06 -26.71 14.66
CA ILE A 380 8.43 -27.38 15.81
C ILE A 380 8.42 -28.90 15.60
N LYS A 381 8.08 -29.38 14.40
CA LYS A 381 8.03 -30.81 14.10
C LYS A 381 9.41 -31.46 14.12
N VAL A 382 10.44 -30.82 13.58
CA VAL A 382 11.78 -31.40 13.48
C VAL A 382 12.48 -31.40 14.84
N PHE A 383 12.49 -30.26 15.53
CA PHE A 383 13.35 -30.06 16.70
C PHE A 383 12.64 -30.27 18.04
N PHE A 384 11.31 -30.10 18.10
CA PHE A 384 10.57 -30.07 19.37
C PHE A 384 9.58 -31.22 19.53
N GLN A 385 9.62 -32.25 18.68
CA GLN A 385 8.73 -33.44 18.64
C GLN A 385 7.93 -33.71 19.94
N LYS A 386 8.61 -34.11 21.03
CA LYS A 386 8.00 -34.45 22.33
C LYS A 386 7.68 -33.24 23.23
N ASN A 387 8.30 -32.07 22.98
CA ASN A 387 8.14 -30.84 23.75
C ASN A 387 7.50 -29.70 22.93
N SER A 388 6.61 -30.05 21.99
CA SER A 388 6.00 -29.10 21.05
C SER A 388 5.16 -28.02 21.76
N SER A 389 4.63 -28.31 22.95
CA SER A 389 3.91 -27.33 23.77
C SER A 389 4.82 -26.22 24.31
N ALA A 390 6.06 -26.54 24.70
CA ALA A 390 7.02 -25.52 25.14
C ALA A 390 7.47 -24.65 23.96
N ALA A 391 7.76 -25.24 22.80
CA ALA A 391 8.11 -24.50 21.59
C ALA A 391 7.01 -23.52 21.18
N TRP A 392 5.75 -23.95 21.28
CA TRP A 392 4.60 -23.10 21.03
C TRP A 392 4.49 -21.94 22.02
N ARG A 393 4.69 -22.18 23.32
CA ARG A 393 4.69 -21.11 24.33
C ARG A 393 5.80 -20.10 24.07
N TRP A 394 7.00 -20.56 23.72
CA TRP A 394 8.12 -19.69 23.35
C TRP A 394 7.83 -18.86 22.10
N LEU A 395 7.29 -19.48 21.04
CA LEU A 395 6.92 -18.76 19.83
C LEU A 395 5.85 -17.69 20.10
N LEU A 396 4.82 -18.03 20.87
CA LEU A 396 3.80 -17.07 21.27
C LEU A 396 4.38 -15.94 22.12
N PHE A 397 5.27 -16.25 23.07
CA PHE A 397 5.98 -15.24 23.86
C PHE A 397 6.75 -14.27 22.97
N LEU A 398 7.54 -14.78 22.01
CA LEU A 398 8.31 -13.94 21.08
C LEU A 398 7.41 -13.04 20.24
N VAL A 399 6.32 -13.57 19.69
CA VAL A 399 5.35 -12.78 18.89
C VAL A 399 4.68 -11.70 19.74
N VAL A 400 4.36 -11.99 21.00
CA VAL A 400 3.79 -10.99 21.93
C VAL A 400 4.81 -9.91 22.24
N VAL A 401 6.06 -10.26 22.54
CA VAL A 401 7.13 -9.30 22.81
C VAL A 401 7.36 -8.39 21.60
N GLU A 402 7.47 -8.95 20.40
CA GLU A 402 7.62 -8.15 19.18
C GLU A 402 6.41 -7.24 18.92
N GLY A 403 5.19 -7.74 19.17
CA GLY A 403 3.98 -6.94 19.08
C GLY A 403 3.96 -5.77 20.06
N LEU A 404 4.44 -5.97 21.30
CA LEU A 404 4.58 -4.92 22.31
C LEU A 404 5.66 -3.89 21.93
N LEU A 405 6.81 -4.35 21.41
CA LEU A 405 7.87 -3.46 20.92
C LEU A 405 7.38 -2.59 19.77
N HIS A 406 6.66 -3.18 18.82
CA HIS A 406 6.06 -2.44 17.72
C HIS A 406 4.97 -1.47 18.21
N ALA A 407 4.13 -1.87 19.17
CA ALA A 407 3.16 -0.96 19.78
C ALA A 407 3.86 0.23 20.48
N TYR A 408 4.99 -0.01 21.17
CA TYR A 408 5.79 1.04 21.76
C TYR A 408 6.40 1.99 20.70
N GLN A 409 6.92 1.44 19.60
CA GLN A 409 7.41 2.26 18.48
C GLN A 409 6.29 3.15 17.93
N LEU A 410 5.14 2.55 17.64
CA LEU A 410 4.01 3.23 16.99
C LEU A 410 3.35 4.26 17.91
N PHE A 411 3.10 3.93 19.17
CA PHE A 411 2.31 4.79 20.07
C PHE A 411 3.15 5.63 21.03
N GLY A 412 4.41 5.23 21.28
CA GLY A 412 5.33 5.94 22.16
C GLY A 412 6.31 6.84 21.40
N LEU A 413 7.00 6.32 20.39
CA LEU A 413 8.08 7.06 19.70
C LEU A 413 7.59 7.85 18.49
N TYR A 414 6.76 7.25 17.64
CA TYR A 414 6.28 7.87 16.41
C TYR A 414 5.56 9.22 16.60
N PRO A 415 4.81 9.50 17.70
CA PRO A 415 4.27 10.83 17.97
C PRO A 415 5.31 11.97 17.88
N ASN A 416 6.58 11.69 18.18
CA ASN A 416 7.66 12.68 18.17
C ASN A 416 8.49 12.65 16.86
N GLN A 417 8.12 11.85 15.87
CA GLN A 417 8.88 11.61 14.63
C GLN A 417 8.04 11.90 13.38
N GLN A 418 7.27 12.98 13.41
CA GLN A 418 6.28 13.33 12.38
C GLN A 418 6.52 14.69 11.72
N THR A 419 7.70 15.27 11.89
CA THR A 419 8.06 16.57 11.28
C THR A 419 7.89 16.59 9.76
N VAL A 420 8.02 15.44 9.09
CA VAL A 420 7.76 15.30 7.64
C VAL A 420 6.32 15.66 7.24
N PHE A 421 5.36 15.54 8.15
CA PHE A 421 3.97 15.95 7.91
C PHE A 421 3.71 17.41 8.30
N GLN A 422 4.70 18.12 8.86
CA GLN A 422 4.54 19.48 9.39
C GLN A 422 3.27 19.64 10.26
N PRO A 423 3.20 18.94 11.43
CA PRO A 423 2.02 18.91 12.28
C PRO A 423 1.54 20.31 12.71
N GLY A 424 0.23 20.48 12.86
CA GLY A 424 -0.39 21.75 13.28
C GLY A 424 -0.87 22.63 12.12
N PHE A 425 -0.72 22.18 10.87
CA PHE A 425 -1.27 22.90 9.71
C PHE A 425 -2.80 23.02 9.79
N ASP A 426 -3.49 21.99 10.25
CA ASP A 426 -4.93 21.97 10.54
C ASP A 426 -5.33 23.08 11.53
N GLN A 427 -4.53 23.29 12.57
CA GLN A 427 -4.79 24.29 13.60
C GLN A 427 -4.48 25.70 13.12
N VAL A 428 -3.34 25.90 12.45
CA VAL A 428 -2.92 27.24 11.97
C VAL A 428 -3.87 27.76 10.89
N ILE A 429 -4.31 26.91 9.96
CA ILE A 429 -5.19 27.35 8.87
C ILE A 429 -6.57 27.73 9.39
N GLN A 430 -7.11 26.95 10.35
CA GLN A 430 -8.37 27.29 11.02
C GLN A 430 -8.25 28.55 11.88
N ARG A 431 -7.08 28.78 12.49
CA ARG A 431 -6.80 30.01 13.23
C ARG A 431 -6.80 31.23 12.31
N VAL A 432 -6.11 31.15 11.17
CA VAL A 432 -6.09 32.21 10.16
C VAL A 432 -7.48 32.48 9.59
N GLU A 433 -8.31 31.45 9.43
CA GLU A 433 -9.71 31.63 9.02
C GLU A 433 -10.55 32.40 10.04
N ARG A 434 -10.34 32.15 11.34
CA ARG A 434 -11.06 32.86 12.41
C ARG A 434 -10.55 34.28 12.66
N GLU A 435 -9.23 34.48 12.65
CA GLU A 435 -8.59 35.75 13.06
C GLU A 435 -8.47 36.74 11.88
N HIS A 436 -8.30 36.25 10.65
CA HIS A 436 -8.01 37.08 9.48
C HIS A 436 -8.98 36.86 8.32
N GLY A 437 -10.24 36.46 8.57
CA GLY A 437 -11.21 36.00 7.56
C GLY A 437 -11.40 36.87 6.31
N ALA A 438 -11.11 38.18 6.38
CA ALA A 438 -11.29 39.14 5.28
C ALA A 438 -10.00 39.43 4.48
N GLU A 439 -8.85 38.93 4.93
CA GLU A 439 -7.55 39.27 4.39
C GLU A 439 -7.08 38.27 3.31
N ASN A 440 -6.19 38.68 2.40
CA ASN A 440 -5.53 37.74 1.50
C ASN A 440 -4.32 37.14 2.21
N VAL A 441 -4.16 35.82 2.09
CA VAL A 441 -3.16 35.05 2.84
C VAL A 441 -2.18 34.40 1.89
N ALA A 442 -0.89 34.60 2.14
CA ALA A 442 0.19 33.86 1.52
C ALA A 442 0.56 32.65 2.38
N ILE A 443 0.73 31.47 1.77
CA ILE A 443 1.22 30.26 2.43
C ILE A 443 2.50 29.83 1.73
N VAL A 444 3.59 29.71 2.47
CA VAL A 444 4.87 29.22 1.95
C VAL A 444 4.76 27.71 1.72
N ASP A 445 4.70 27.33 0.45
CA ASP A 445 4.56 25.95 -0.04
C ASP A 445 5.55 25.65 -1.17
N PRO A 446 6.83 25.37 -0.85
CA PRO A 446 7.81 24.98 -1.87
C PRO A 446 7.49 23.64 -2.53
N THR A 447 6.52 22.88 -1.99
CA THR A 447 6.16 21.54 -2.50
C THR A 447 4.91 21.54 -3.38
N GLY A 448 4.09 22.58 -3.30
CA GLY A 448 2.89 22.79 -4.11
C GLY A 448 1.66 21.93 -3.75
N TYR A 449 1.64 21.32 -2.56
CA TYR A 449 0.58 20.41 -2.12
C TYR A 449 -0.33 20.97 -1.01
N TRP A 450 0.02 22.08 -0.36
CA TRP A 450 -0.74 22.61 0.78
C TRP A 450 -2.14 23.08 0.39
N TYR A 451 -2.38 23.42 -0.88
CA TYR A 451 -3.72 23.82 -1.34
C TYR A 451 -4.80 22.78 -1.08
N ILE A 452 -4.49 21.48 -1.21
CA ILE A 452 -5.48 20.44 -1.00
C ILE A 452 -5.73 20.21 0.49
N LEU A 453 -4.70 20.39 1.33
CA LEU A 453 -4.85 20.34 2.78
C LEU A 453 -5.67 21.54 3.26
N THR A 454 -5.42 22.73 2.72
CA THR A 454 -6.24 23.93 2.99
C THR A 454 -7.69 23.69 2.61
N ALA A 455 -7.95 23.14 1.42
CA ALA A 455 -9.29 22.82 0.96
C ALA A 455 -10.00 21.82 1.88
N TRP A 456 -9.28 20.80 2.35
CA TRP A 456 -9.81 19.81 3.30
C TRP A 456 -10.08 20.39 4.69
N TYR A 457 -9.10 21.02 5.33
CA TYR A 457 -9.22 21.47 6.73
C TYR A 457 -10.15 22.67 6.91
N LEU A 458 -10.31 23.49 5.88
CA LEU A 458 -11.33 24.53 5.84
C LEU A 458 -12.68 24.03 5.30
N GLN A 459 -12.74 22.78 4.82
CA GLN A 459 -13.92 22.17 4.21
C GLN A 459 -14.55 23.08 3.15
N LEU A 460 -13.71 23.64 2.27
CA LEU A 460 -14.14 24.61 1.27
C LEU A 460 -15.30 24.06 0.45
N SER A 461 -16.38 24.83 0.31
CA SER A 461 -17.53 24.36 -0.49
C SER A 461 -17.13 24.10 -1.94
N PRO A 462 -17.79 23.16 -2.65
CA PRO A 462 -17.51 22.91 -4.05
C PRO A 462 -17.63 24.17 -4.92
N ALA A 463 -18.56 25.06 -4.61
CA ALA A 463 -18.73 26.33 -5.33
C ALA A 463 -17.49 27.21 -5.21
N VAL A 464 -17.02 27.46 -3.97
CA VAL A 464 -15.82 28.25 -3.71
C VAL A 464 -14.60 27.62 -4.39
N TYR A 465 -14.43 26.30 -4.26
CA TYR A 465 -13.28 25.62 -4.84
C TYR A 465 -13.26 25.71 -6.37
N PHE A 466 -14.37 25.38 -7.05
CA PHE A 466 -14.40 25.43 -8.52
C PHE A 466 -14.28 26.85 -9.09
N GLU A 467 -14.68 27.87 -8.34
CA GLU A 467 -14.52 29.27 -8.74
C GLU A 467 -13.08 29.79 -8.56
N THR A 468 -12.39 29.33 -7.52
CA THR A 468 -11.14 29.98 -7.07
C THR A 468 -9.88 29.13 -7.23
N ALA A 469 -10.00 27.82 -7.46
CA ALA A 469 -8.86 26.92 -7.58
C ALA A 469 -8.06 27.22 -8.85
N VAL A 470 -6.83 27.72 -8.67
CA VAL A 470 -5.85 27.96 -9.72
C VAL A 470 -4.69 27.01 -9.50
N ARG A 471 -4.21 26.39 -10.59
CA ARG A 471 -3.06 25.48 -10.59
C ARG A 471 -2.02 25.99 -11.56
N GLN A 472 -0.76 25.76 -11.20
CA GLN A 472 0.38 26.10 -12.04
C GLN A 472 0.37 25.28 -13.34
N LEU A 473 1.13 25.75 -14.33
CA LEU A 473 1.42 24.98 -15.52
C LEU A 473 2.17 23.69 -15.16
N PRO A 474 1.98 22.60 -15.93
CA PRO A 474 2.66 21.35 -15.64
C PRO A 474 4.18 21.51 -15.72
N ASP A 475 4.89 20.88 -14.78
CA ASP A 475 6.34 20.77 -14.82
C ASP A 475 6.81 19.79 -15.94
N PRO A 476 8.12 19.62 -16.18
CA PRO A 476 8.62 18.74 -17.25
C PRO A 476 8.16 17.28 -17.16
N ILE A 477 7.77 16.80 -15.97
CA ILE A 477 7.26 15.45 -15.74
C ILE A 477 5.73 15.40 -15.60
N GLY A 478 5.04 16.52 -15.86
CA GLY A 478 3.59 16.63 -15.94
C GLY A 478 2.88 16.95 -14.62
N PHE A 479 3.61 17.17 -13.53
CA PHE A 479 3.01 17.50 -12.23
C PHE A 479 2.46 18.93 -12.23
N ARG A 480 1.32 19.11 -11.55
CA ARG A 480 0.61 20.40 -11.42
C ARG A 480 0.42 20.72 -9.95
N TYR A 481 0.94 21.88 -9.55
CA TYR A 481 0.91 22.36 -8.18
C TYR A 481 -0.20 23.39 -7.96
N GLY A 482 -0.69 23.51 -6.73
CA GLY A 482 -1.68 24.53 -6.39
C GLY A 482 -1.05 25.91 -6.39
N GLU A 483 -1.68 26.87 -7.06
CA GLU A 483 -1.29 28.29 -7.02
C GLU A 483 -2.21 29.05 -6.08
N ARG A 484 -3.54 28.87 -6.21
CA ARG A 484 -4.52 29.56 -5.39
C ARG A 484 -5.71 28.68 -5.08
N VAL A 485 -6.30 28.83 -3.89
CA VAL A 485 -7.64 28.30 -3.57
C VAL A 485 -8.29 29.20 -2.53
N GLY A 486 -9.53 29.61 -2.77
CA GLY A 486 -10.18 30.66 -1.99
C GLY A 486 -9.35 31.95 -2.02
N ARG A 487 -9.06 32.47 -0.83
CA ARG A 487 -8.21 33.65 -0.58
C ARG A 487 -6.75 33.33 -0.28
N TYR A 488 -6.35 32.07 -0.41
CA TYR A 488 -5.02 31.58 -0.09
C TYR A 488 -4.18 31.42 -1.35
N HIS A 489 -3.03 32.09 -1.39
CA HIS A 489 -2.03 31.99 -2.45
C HIS A 489 -0.82 31.18 -1.94
N PHE A 490 -0.38 30.19 -2.71
CA PHE A 490 0.69 29.27 -2.35
C PHE A 490 1.97 29.67 -3.07
N ILE A 491 2.97 30.09 -2.29
CA ILE A 491 4.21 30.69 -2.79
C ILE A 491 5.44 29.87 -2.41
N ALA A 492 6.49 29.88 -3.23
CA ALA A 492 7.67 29.07 -2.97
C ALA A 492 8.55 29.63 -1.84
N ARG A 493 8.62 30.96 -1.72
CA ARG A 493 9.42 31.68 -0.72
C ARG A 493 8.64 32.83 -0.10
N PRO A 494 8.95 33.24 1.14
CA PRO A 494 8.34 34.42 1.77
C PRO A 494 8.41 35.69 0.90
N ASP A 495 9.50 35.86 0.15
CA ASP A 495 9.74 37.03 -0.72
C ASP A 495 8.85 37.06 -1.97
N ASP A 496 8.22 35.94 -2.34
CA ASP A 496 7.31 35.86 -3.49
C ASP A 496 5.90 36.41 -3.18
N ARG A 497 5.71 36.94 -1.97
CA ARG A 497 4.46 37.51 -1.46
C ARG A 497 4.03 38.73 -2.28
N SER A 498 2.76 38.77 -2.66
CA SER A 498 2.15 39.91 -3.35
C SER A 498 1.83 41.05 -2.38
N SER A 499 1.88 42.30 -2.87
CA SER A 499 1.64 43.49 -2.04
C SER A 499 0.26 43.57 -1.36
N GLY A 500 -0.73 42.83 -1.87
CA GLY A 500 -2.08 42.75 -1.30
C GLY A 500 -2.29 41.63 -0.27
N GLU A 501 -1.27 40.82 0.03
CA GLU A 501 -1.32 39.76 1.03
C GLU A 501 -0.83 40.32 2.36
N THR A 502 -1.70 40.42 3.36
CA THR A 502 -1.40 41.04 4.68
C THR A 502 -1.04 40.01 5.75
N VAL A 503 -1.29 38.72 5.49
CA VAL A 503 -0.90 37.60 6.35
C VAL A 503 0.00 36.62 5.60
N LEU A 504 1.09 36.20 6.23
CA LEU A 504 1.99 35.14 5.76
C LEU A 504 1.96 33.96 6.73
N VAL A 505 1.80 32.75 6.19
CA VAL A 505 1.84 31.49 6.95
C VAL A 505 3.03 30.67 6.46
N GLN A 506 3.91 30.29 7.37
CA GLN A 506 5.09 29.50 7.03
C GLN A 506 5.48 28.48 8.10
N TRP A 507 6.12 27.39 7.67
CA TRP A 507 6.69 26.40 8.57
C TRP A 507 8.10 26.83 9.00
N SER A 508 8.35 26.88 10.31
CA SER A 508 9.68 27.10 10.88
C SER A 508 10.34 25.79 11.26
N ASP A 509 11.41 25.41 10.57
CA ASP A 509 12.18 24.21 10.90
C ASP A 509 12.83 24.29 12.29
N GLN A 510 13.25 25.49 12.71
CA GLN A 510 13.85 25.72 14.03
C GLN A 510 12.84 25.50 15.16
N ALA A 511 11.62 26.01 15.01
CA ALA A 511 10.56 25.84 15.99
C ALA A 511 9.82 24.50 15.82
N SER A 512 9.97 23.83 14.68
CA SER A 512 9.14 22.71 14.25
C SER A 512 7.64 23.02 14.39
N ALA A 513 7.24 24.21 13.95
CA ALA A 513 5.88 24.72 14.09
C ALA A 513 5.53 25.71 12.96
N TRP A 514 4.23 25.81 12.68
CA TRP A 514 3.69 26.83 11.79
C TRP A 514 3.62 28.19 12.48
N GLN A 515 3.98 29.24 11.74
CA GLN A 515 4.01 30.63 12.18
C GLN A 515 3.08 31.49 11.31
N ILE A 516 2.49 32.50 11.94
CA ILE A 516 1.68 33.53 11.29
C ILE A 516 2.44 34.85 11.45
N GLU A 517 2.71 35.52 10.34
CA GLU A 517 3.36 36.82 10.28
C GLU A 517 2.41 37.84 9.64
N GLU A 518 2.19 38.94 10.34
CA GLU A 518 1.38 40.07 9.90
C GLU A 518 2.32 41.20 9.45
N ASN A 519 1.87 42.01 8.48
CA ASN A 519 2.58 43.21 8.04
C ASN A 519 2.20 44.45 8.86
#